data_AF-A0A285QYA2-F1
#
_entry.id   AF-A0A285QYA2-F1
#
_cell.length_a   1.000
_cell.length_b   1.000
_cell.length_c   1.000
_cell.angle_alpha   90.00
_cell.angle_beta   90.00
_cell.angle_gamma   90.00
#
_symmetry.space_group_name_H-M   'P 1'
#
loop_
_entity.id
_entity.type
_entity.pdbx_description
1 polymer ?
#
loop_
_entity_poly.entity_id
_entity_poly.type
_entity_poly.pdbx_seq_one_letter_code
_entity_poly.pdbx_strand_id
1 'polypeptide(L)'
;MRNLKTFGHVLMAGTAALALSACDGASSVASPGEGTVVIPAPAPAPTPTPTGTPTPAPGTPAASCPTGTNDGGIVGNYRACRLPALLTGNVTLARLAGVAYEINGRVDVGVDAGGTGTGSTQTGILTIQPGVVLYANTTNTDNDFLIVNRGSRIAAEGTETQPIIFTAQQNLTGGVTDESQGLWGGVILAGRAPISNCNLAGVAGGAVNCENVVEGTGNALYGGATPTDTSGTFRYVQIRYSGTIISPNNELQGLTLGGVGSGTTIDHVQVHNSSDDGIEVFGGRVNMRYLAITGADDDGLDTDVGWQGFVQFVIAAQKPNNTQTDNYSTEIDSNNAEDALPRQNYRLANFTFIDTSTATNAAVRIRGGADVTMVNGIIQSNTPCLNIVAGETSATDKSTIRPANAALQDNGPPVFNSVFFACTGALSTTTAVNGITVTTAEQDALVAAGSNNTPGGTAANALQNGYFPTATTLAVTPFNAATLNPSGTSFFVQTAFIGAVSGPNDTNFRGWTCNSNRANFGTTSGACTGLPS
;
A
#
# COMPACT_ATOMS: atom_id res chain seq x y z
N MET A 1 42.00 -36.68 39.27
CA MET A 1 41.28 -35.81 38.32
C MET A 1 39.79 -36.10 38.41
N ARG A 2 39.03 -35.26 39.13
CA ARG A 2 37.56 -35.30 39.15
C ARG A 2 36.99 -33.87 39.09
N ASN A 3 36.51 -33.58 37.89
CA ASN A 3 35.62 -32.53 37.40
C ASN A 3 34.77 -31.72 38.41
N LEU A 4 34.97 -30.40 38.30
CA LEU A 4 34.05 -29.32 38.67
C LEU A 4 32.73 -29.43 37.88
N LYS A 5 31.60 -29.71 38.54
CA LYS A 5 30.25 -29.37 38.01
C LYS A 5 29.21 -29.03 39.10
N THR A 6 29.62 -28.46 40.24
CA THR A 6 28.67 -28.15 41.33
C THR A 6 28.92 -26.82 42.06
N PHE A 7 29.49 -25.82 41.37
CA PHE A 7 29.79 -24.51 41.97
C PHE A 7 28.89 -23.35 41.51
N GLY A 8 27.89 -23.62 40.65
CA GLY A 8 27.03 -22.58 40.07
C GLY A 8 25.77 -22.21 40.87
N HIS A 9 25.38 -22.99 41.87
CA HIS A 9 24.07 -22.83 42.53
C HIS A 9 24.14 -22.29 43.98
N VAL A 10 25.34 -21.88 44.45
CA VAL A 10 25.54 -21.32 45.82
C VAL A 10 25.87 -19.81 45.79
N LEU A 11 26.03 -19.20 44.60
CA LEU A 11 26.35 -17.77 44.45
C LEU A 11 25.14 -16.91 44.07
N MET A 12 23.95 -17.26 44.56
CA MET A 12 22.73 -16.47 44.38
C MET A 12 21.90 -16.40 45.68
N ALA A 13 22.58 -16.20 46.82
CA ALA A 13 21.95 -16.04 48.14
C ALA A 13 22.76 -15.15 49.11
N GLY A 14 23.57 -14.21 48.61
CA GLY A 14 24.57 -13.49 49.40
C GLY A 14 24.70 -12.00 49.10
N THR A 15 23.61 -11.30 48.79
CA THR A 15 23.60 -9.83 48.57
C THR A 15 22.40 -9.13 49.20
N ALA A 16 21.92 -9.65 50.34
CA ALA A 16 20.88 -9.01 51.14
C ALA A 16 21.17 -9.14 52.65
N ALA A 17 22.26 -8.54 53.11
CA ALA A 17 22.49 -8.08 54.49
C ALA A 17 23.96 -7.67 54.62
N LEU A 18 24.22 -6.35 54.72
CA LEU A 18 25.33 -5.70 55.45
C LEU A 18 25.56 -4.29 54.88
N ALA A 19 25.07 -3.29 55.62
CA ALA A 19 25.61 -1.93 55.79
C ALA A 19 24.50 -0.88 55.98
N LEU A 20 23.66 -1.12 56.99
CA LEU A 20 22.98 -0.07 57.75
C LEU A 20 23.83 0.16 59.02
N SER A 21 24.88 0.99 58.94
CA SER A 21 25.65 1.42 60.11
C SER A 21 26.53 2.63 59.79
N ALA A 22 25.91 3.80 59.73
CA ALA A 22 26.59 5.08 59.85
C ALA A 22 25.65 6.07 60.57
N CYS A 23 25.57 5.95 61.88
CA CYS A 23 25.12 7.02 62.76
C CYS A 23 26.07 7.04 63.94
N ASP A 24 26.93 8.05 63.94
CA ASP A 24 27.84 8.37 65.02
C ASP A 24 27.05 8.96 66.20
N GLY A 25 27.41 8.50 67.39
CA GLY A 25 26.73 8.78 68.64
C GLY A 25 27.18 10.10 69.27
N ALA A 26 26.29 10.65 70.09
CA ALA A 26 26.47 11.91 70.78
C ALA A 26 27.65 11.93 71.77
N SER A 27 28.61 12.83 71.57
CA SER A 27 29.58 13.21 72.62
C SER A 27 30.08 14.67 72.52
N SER A 28 29.22 15.63 72.18
CA SER A 28 29.52 17.06 72.37
C SER A 28 28.27 17.82 72.80
N VAL A 29 28.03 17.80 74.12
CA VAL A 29 27.00 18.60 74.78
C VAL A 29 27.63 19.94 75.19
N ALA A 30 27.13 21.04 74.62
CA ALA A 30 27.30 22.39 75.15
C ALA A 30 25.93 23.11 75.07
N SER A 31 25.56 23.82 76.14
CA SER A 31 24.28 24.49 76.37
C SER A 31 24.56 25.79 77.16
N PRO A 32 23.73 26.85 77.13
CA PRO A 32 22.80 27.33 76.10
C PRO A 32 22.94 28.86 75.83
N GLY A 33 22.20 29.36 74.84
CA GLY A 33 21.79 30.76 74.76
C GLY A 33 20.36 30.83 74.22
N GLU A 34 19.48 31.58 74.88
CA GLU A 34 18.08 31.74 74.49
C GLU A 34 17.98 32.41 73.10
N GLY A 35 17.49 31.66 72.11
CA GLY A 35 17.15 32.16 70.78
C GLY A 35 15.64 32.14 70.60
N THR A 36 15.09 33.27 70.20
CA THR A 36 13.68 33.49 69.89
C THR A 36 13.13 32.48 68.89
N VAL A 37 12.01 31.84 69.23
CA VAL A 37 11.27 30.94 68.33
C VAL A 37 10.62 31.78 67.23
N VAL A 38 11.15 31.72 66.01
CA VAL A 38 10.48 32.17 64.80
C VAL A 38 9.60 31.02 64.31
N ILE A 39 8.28 31.18 64.40
CA ILE A 39 7.32 30.23 63.82
C ILE A 39 7.33 30.44 62.30
N PRO A 40 7.73 29.45 61.48
CA PRO A 40 7.63 29.56 60.02
C PRO A 40 6.17 29.61 59.58
N ALA A 41 5.85 30.49 58.63
CA ALA A 41 4.52 30.53 58.03
C ALA A 41 4.16 29.18 57.39
N PRO A 42 2.88 28.76 57.38
CA PRO A 42 2.46 27.49 56.80
C PRO A 42 2.89 27.38 55.33
N ALA A 43 3.39 26.21 54.95
CA ALA A 43 3.72 25.92 53.55
C ALA A 43 2.48 26.09 52.66
N PRO A 44 2.61 26.68 51.45
CA PRO A 44 1.52 26.77 50.49
C PRO A 44 0.97 25.38 50.18
N ALA A 45 -0.36 25.26 50.10
CA ALA A 45 -1.02 24.01 49.73
C ALA A 45 -0.49 23.53 48.36
N PRO A 46 -0.28 22.20 48.18
CA PRO A 46 0.16 21.67 46.90
C PRO A 46 -0.83 22.03 45.80
N THR A 47 -0.30 22.53 44.68
CA THR A 47 -1.07 22.80 43.47
C THR A 47 -1.84 21.53 43.07
N PRO A 48 -3.17 21.60 42.83
CA PRO A 48 -3.94 20.43 42.43
C PRO A 48 -3.32 19.83 41.16
N THR A 49 -3.16 18.50 41.16
CA THR A 49 -2.80 17.74 39.97
C THR A 49 -3.75 18.13 38.84
N PRO A 50 -3.27 18.45 37.63
CA PRO A 50 -4.15 18.76 36.52
C PRO A 50 -5.12 17.60 36.33
N THR A 51 -6.41 17.87 36.52
CA THR A 51 -7.48 16.93 36.25
C THR A 51 -7.30 16.47 34.81
N GLY A 52 -7.08 15.16 34.60
CA GLY A 52 -6.98 14.61 33.25
C GLY A 52 -8.20 15.04 32.45
N THR A 53 -7.98 15.54 31.23
CA THR A 53 -9.08 15.89 30.32
C THR A 53 -10.00 14.69 30.22
N PRO A 54 -11.31 14.83 30.53
CA PRO A 54 -12.23 13.69 30.49
C PRO A 54 -12.16 13.06 29.11
N THR A 55 -11.95 11.74 29.07
CA THR A 55 -12.06 10.98 27.83
C THR A 55 -13.47 11.21 27.28
N PRO A 56 -13.61 11.72 26.04
CA PRO A 56 -14.92 11.92 25.44
C PRO A 56 -15.74 10.63 25.53
N ALA A 57 -17.04 10.74 25.77
CA ALA A 57 -17.92 9.59 25.64
C ALA A 57 -17.78 9.03 24.20
N PRO A 58 -17.83 7.70 24.00
CA PRO A 58 -17.75 7.12 22.67
C PRO A 58 -18.71 7.83 21.70
N GLY A 59 -18.18 8.30 20.57
CA GLY A 59 -18.95 9.04 19.56
C GLY A 59 -19.10 10.55 19.80
N THR A 60 -18.32 11.16 20.72
CA THR A 60 -18.26 12.62 20.87
C THR A 60 -16.91 13.20 20.44
N PRO A 61 -16.88 14.41 19.83
CA PRO A 61 -15.65 15.08 19.45
C PRO A 61 -14.70 15.34 20.62
N ALA A 62 -13.40 15.21 20.41
CA ALA A 62 -12.41 15.60 21.41
C ALA A 62 -12.47 17.10 21.73
N ALA A 63 -12.14 17.44 22.98
CA ALA A 63 -12.15 18.83 23.45
C ALA A 63 -11.11 19.72 22.73
N SER A 64 -9.98 19.14 22.33
CA SER A 64 -8.88 19.85 21.68
C SER A 64 -8.09 18.93 20.77
N CYS A 65 -7.35 19.53 19.84
CA CYS A 65 -6.40 18.80 19.02
C CYS A 65 -5.08 18.50 19.74
N PRO A 66 -4.38 17.41 19.37
CA PRO A 66 -3.04 17.13 19.89
C PRO A 66 -2.03 18.18 19.42
N THR A 67 -0.95 18.35 20.19
CA THR A 67 0.15 19.25 19.85
C THR A 67 0.70 18.97 18.45
N GLY A 68 1.01 20.02 17.71
CA GLY A 68 1.52 19.92 16.33
C GLY A 68 0.43 19.87 15.26
N THR A 69 -0.84 19.98 15.64
CA THR A 69 -1.97 20.12 14.72
C THR A 69 -2.79 21.37 15.04
N ASN A 70 -3.54 21.88 14.06
CA ASN A 70 -4.43 23.02 14.23
C ASN A 70 -5.88 22.55 14.37
N ASP A 71 -6.67 23.23 15.20
CA ASP A 71 -8.10 22.93 15.37
C ASP A 71 -8.89 23.41 14.15
N GLY A 72 -9.40 22.47 13.36
CA GLY A 72 -10.28 22.68 12.20
C GLY A 72 -11.77 22.69 12.54
N GLY A 73 -12.14 22.60 13.82
CA GLY A 73 -13.53 22.54 14.28
C GLY A 73 -14.03 21.10 14.47
N ILE A 74 -15.33 20.90 14.24
CA ILE A 74 -15.99 19.60 14.42
C ILE A 74 -16.50 19.12 13.06
N VAL A 75 -16.20 17.86 12.74
CA VAL A 75 -16.68 17.15 11.55
C VAL A 75 -17.30 15.83 12.01
N GLY A 76 -18.62 15.70 11.85
CA GLY A 76 -19.36 14.55 12.37
C GLY A 76 -19.11 14.36 13.87
N ASN A 77 -18.59 13.20 14.25
CA ASN A 77 -18.28 12.86 15.64
C ASN A 77 -16.83 13.15 16.05
N TYR A 78 -16.07 13.86 15.20
CA TYR A 78 -14.64 14.09 15.40
C TYR A 78 -14.29 15.56 15.57
N ARG A 79 -13.29 15.81 16.41
CA ARG A 79 -12.47 17.01 16.38
C ARG A 79 -11.54 16.91 15.17
N ALA A 80 -11.66 17.86 14.25
CA ALA A 80 -10.82 17.99 13.06
C ALA A 80 -9.45 18.54 13.44
N CYS A 81 -8.39 17.75 13.28
CA CYS A 81 -7.04 18.15 13.65
C CYS A 81 -6.14 18.24 12.42
N ARG A 82 -6.03 19.46 11.89
CA ARG A 82 -5.30 19.78 10.67
C ARG A 82 -3.82 19.56 10.81
N LEU A 83 -3.28 18.75 9.91
CA LEU A 83 -1.84 18.55 9.77
C LEU A 83 -1.19 19.82 9.20
N PRO A 84 0.04 20.17 9.64
CA PRO A 84 0.89 21.10 8.91
C PRO A 84 1.13 20.61 7.47
N ALA A 85 1.29 21.53 6.53
CA ALA A 85 1.60 21.20 5.13
C ALA A 85 2.97 20.50 4.96
N LEU A 86 3.89 20.68 5.92
CA LEU A 86 5.19 20.03 5.93
C LEU A 86 5.47 19.39 7.30
N LEU A 87 5.72 18.09 7.30
CA LEU A 87 6.04 17.28 8.47
C LEU A 87 7.53 16.90 8.43
N THR A 88 8.35 17.48 9.32
CA THR A 88 9.79 17.17 9.42
C THR A 88 10.14 16.55 10.77
N GLY A 89 11.27 15.84 10.83
CA GLY A 89 11.67 15.08 12.01
C GLY A 89 10.72 13.92 12.31
N ASN A 90 10.61 13.53 13.58
CA ASN A 90 9.70 12.46 13.99
C ASN A 90 8.34 13.05 14.35
N VAL A 91 7.31 12.72 13.56
CA VAL A 91 5.92 13.10 13.81
C VAL A 91 5.12 11.85 14.14
N THR A 92 4.32 11.88 15.20
CA THR A 92 3.45 10.76 15.57
C THR A 92 1.99 11.21 15.61
N LEU A 93 1.14 10.55 14.84
CA LEU A 93 -0.31 10.66 14.92
C LEU A 93 -0.80 9.56 15.86
N ALA A 94 -1.27 9.99 17.04
CA ALA A 94 -1.72 9.09 18.08
C ALA A 94 -3.20 8.73 17.88
N ARG A 95 -3.60 7.52 18.26
CA ARG A 95 -5.02 7.17 18.31
C ARG A 95 -5.66 7.81 19.53
N LEU A 96 -6.39 8.89 19.31
CA LEU A 96 -7.11 9.64 20.35
C LEU A 96 -8.61 9.55 20.10
N ALA A 97 -9.39 9.25 21.14
CA ALA A 97 -10.84 9.17 21.04
C ALA A 97 -11.44 10.51 20.57
N GLY A 98 -12.30 10.45 19.56
CA GLY A 98 -12.97 11.64 19.01
C GLY A 98 -12.05 12.59 18.22
N VAL A 99 -10.87 12.15 17.78
CA VAL A 99 -9.97 12.90 16.89
C VAL A 99 -9.92 12.25 15.51
N ALA A 100 -9.96 13.08 14.46
CA ALA A 100 -9.59 12.69 13.11
C ALA A 100 -8.58 13.72 12.55
N TYR A 101 -7.55 13.24 11.87
CA TYR A 101 -6.49 14.10 11.34
C TYR A 101 -6.85 14.58 9.94
N GLU A 102 -6.84 15.89 9.72
CA GLU A 102 -7.24 16.50 8.47
C GLU A 102 -6.01 16.74 7.56
N ILE A 103 -6.07 16.18 6.36
CA ILE A 103 -5.21 16.50 5.21
C ILE A 103 -5.90 17.65 4.47
N ASN A 104 -5.20 18.77 4.30
CA ASN A 104 -5.76 19.97 3.66
C ASN A 104 -4.73 20.57 2.72
N GLY A 105 -5.01 20.47 1.42
CA GLY A 105 -4.06 20.60 0.33
C GLY A 105 -3.05 19.46 0.32
N ARG A 106 -1.90 19.74 -0.29
CA ARG A 106 -0.72 18.87 -0.24
C ARG A 106 -0.11 18.85 1.16
N VAL A 107 0.07 17.65 1.72
CA VAL A 107 0.86 17.42 2.95
C VAL A 107 2.13 16.63 2.59
N ASP A 108 3.29 17.25 2.82
CA ASP A 108 4.61 16.65 2.58
C ASP A 108 5.19 16.05 3.88
N VAL A 109 5.57 14.77 3.83
CA VAL A 109 6.45 14.16 4.84
C VAL A 109 7.89 14.38 4.39
N GLY A 110 8.52 15.37 5.03
CA GLY A 110 9.85 15.88 4.75
C GLY A 110 10.00 16.51 3.37
N VAL A 111 11.13 17.16 3.15
CA VAL A 111 11.54 17.73 1.86
C VAL A 111 12.32 16.69 1.09
N ASP A 112 12.08 16.61 -0.23
CA ASP A 112 12.81 15.75 -1.15
C ASP A 112 14.34 15.88 -0.97
N ALA A 113 14.97 14.76 -0.63
CA ALA A 113 16.42 14.64 -0.47
C ALA A 113 17.12 14.08 -1.71
N GLY A 114 16.44 13.97 -2.85
CA GLY A 114 16.98 13.55 -4.13
C GLY A 114 17.26 12.05 -4.22
N GLY A 115 17.72 11.59 -5.39
CA GLY A 115 18.06 10.18 -5.65
C GLY A 115 19.19 9.63 -4.76
N THR A 116 20.05 10.49 -4.19
CA THR A 116 21.04 10.09 -3.16
C THR A 116 20.44 9.99 -1.76
N GLY A 117 19.29 10.65 -1.52
CA GLY A 117 18.67 10.87 -0.21
C GLY A 117 19.47 11.74 0.75
N THR A 118 20.38 12.58 0.24
CA THR A 118 21.22 13.48 1.05
C THR A 118 21.09 14.96 0.64
N GLY A 119 20.22 15.27 -0.31
CA GLY A 119 20.01 16.63 -0.84
C GLY A 119 19.28 17.56 0.12
N SER A 120 18.68 17.03 1.19
CA SER A 120 17.99 17.80 2.23
C SER A 120 18.21 17.18 3.60
N THR A 121 18.32 18.03 4.63
CA THR A 121 18.31 17.62 6.05
C THR A 121 16.92 17.74 6.69
N GLN A 122 15.95 18.28 5.97
CA GLN A 122 14.57 18.47 6.42
C GLN A 122 13.70 17.26 6.08
N THR A 123 14.20 16.05 6.33
CA THR A 123 13.43 14.81 6.12
C THR A 123 12.47 14.54 7.28
N GLY A 124 11.51 13.64 7.08
CA GLY A 124 10.49 13.30 8.06
C GLY A 124 10.28 11.80 8.24
N ILE A 125 9.88 11.39 9.44
CA ILE A 125 9.30 10.07 9.73
C ILE A 125 7.90 10.31 10.29
N LEU A 126 6.88 9.96 9.50
CA LEU A 126 5.47 10.01 9.92
C LEU A 126 5.07 8.65 10.50
N THR A 127 4.90 8.58 11.83
CA THR A 127 4.37 7.40 12.51
C THR A 127 2.87 7.57 12.71
N ILE A 128 2.08 6.58 12.30
CA ILE A 128 0.62 6.58 12.45
C ILE A 128 0.24 5.35 13.29
N GLN A 129 -0.34 5.58 14.46
CA GLN A 129 -0.75 4.49 15.35
C GLN A 129 -1.92 3.68 14.77
N PRO A 130 -2.06 2.39 15.13
CA PRO A 130 -3.21 1.59 14.72
C PRO A 130 -4.55 2.27 15.03
N GLY A 131 -5.51 2.17 14.10
CA GLY A 131 -6.87 2.71 14.25
C GLY A 131 -6.99 4.24 14.16
N VAL A 132 -5.94 4.94 13.71
CA VAL A 132 -6.02 6.37 13.40
C VAL A 132 -6.86 6.58 12.13
N VAL A 133 -7.70 7.61 12.16
CA VAL A 133 -8.46 8.09 11.00
C VAL A 133 -7.83 9.39 10.50
N LEU A 134 -7.45 9.41 9.23
CA LEU A 134 -7.08 10.59 8.46
C LEU A 134 -8.15 10.86 7.41
N TYR A 135 -8.43 12.13 7.13
CA TYR A 135 -9.38 12.50 6.10
C TYR A 135 -8.96 13.75 5.32
N ALA A 136 -9.34 13.82 4.06
CA ALA A 136 -9.16 14.98 3.18
C ALA A 136 -10.30 16.01 3.32
N ASN A 137 -9.95 17.30 3.33
CA ASN A 137 -10.88 18.42 3.32
C ASN A 137 -11.37 18.78 1.90
N THR A 138 -12.47 18.14 1.50
CA THR A 138 -13.09 18.36 0.18
C THR A 138 -13.80 19.72 0.01
N THR A 139 -13.63 20.67 0.93
CA THR A 139 -14.29 21.99 0.86
C THR A 139 -13.37 23.10 0.40
N ASN A 140 -12.06 22.81 0.30
CA ASN A 140 -11.10 23.72 -0.30
C ASN A 140 -11.06 23.52 -1.84
N THR A 141 -10.36 24.40 -2.54
CA THR A 141 -10.17 24.32 -4.00
C THR A 141 -8.92 23.57 -4.41
N ASP A 142 -8.11 23.14 -3.43
CA ASP A 142 -6.82 22.49 -3.65
C ASP A 142 -7.03 20.97 -3.79
N ASN A 143 -6.08 20.28 -4.41
CA ASN A 143 -6.06 18.83 -4.37
C ASN A 143 -5.46 18.38 -3.04
N ASP A 144 -6.23 17.62 -2.27
CA ASP A 144 -5.79 17.06 -1.00
C ASP A 144 -5.07 15.72 -1.21
N PHE A 145 -3.80 15.63 -0.83
CA PHE A 145 -3.05 14.37 -0.88
C PHE A 145 -1.90 14.37 0.12
N LEU A 146 -1.47 13.16 0.52
CA LEU A 146 -0.30 12.96 1.37
C LEU A 146 0.85 12.39 0.53
N ILE A 147 2.03 13.01 0.59
CA ILE A 147 3.22 12.50 -0.06
C ILE A 147 4.37 12.28 0.93
N VAL A 148 5.02 11.12 0.83
CA VAL A 148 6.28 10.82 1.51
C VAL A 148 7.42 11.01 0.52
N ASN A 149 8.15 12.12 0.66
CA ASN A 149 9.23 12.48 -0.26
C ASN A 149 10.47 11.59 -0.09
N ARG A 150 11.33 11.53 -1.12
CA ARG A 150 12.57 10.75 -1.08
C ARG A 150 13.43 11.14 0.13
N GLY A 151 13.90 10.13 0.85
CA GLY A 151 14.68 10.29 2.09
C GLY A 151 13.83 10.38 3.37
N SER A 152 12.51 10.57 3.25
CA SER A 152 11.54 10.46 4.35
C SER A 152 10.92 9.06 4.43
N ARG A 153 10.18 8.80 5.52
CA ARG A 153 9.52 7.51 5.75
C ARG A 153 8.12 7.68 6.37
N ILE A 154 7.29 6.68 6.15
CA ILE A 154 6.04 6.46 6.88
C ILE A 154 6.09 5.14 7.67
N ALA A 155 5.58 5.16 8.89
CA ALA A 155 5.36 3.98 9.72
C ALA A 155 3.86 3.93 10.04
N ALA A 156 3.08 3.51 9.05
CA ALA A 156 1.64 3.27 9.17
C ALA A 156 1.43 1.77 9.38
N GLU A 157 1.36 1.36 10.64
CA GLU A 157 1.24 -0.04 11.04
C GLU A 157 -0.07 -0.23 11.81
N GLY A 158 -1.17 -0.41 11.09
CA GLY A 158 -2.44 -0.81 11.64
C GLY A 158 -2.43 -2.24 12.19
N THR A 159 -3.60 -2.74 12.56
CA THR A 159 -3.80 -4.16 12.89
C THR A 159 -5.07 -4.67 12.23
N GLU A 160 -5.25 -5.99 12.19
CA GLU A 160 -6.49 -6.63 11.69
C GLU A 160 -7.76 -6.01 12.29
N THR A 161 -7.74 -5.68 13.59
CA THR A 161 -8.92 -5.12 14.29
C THR A 161 -8.93 -3.60 14.37
N GLN A 162 -7.84 -2.94 13.99
CA GLN A 162 -7.66 -1.48 14.07
C GLN A 162 -6.85 -1.01 12.86
N PRO A 163 -7.40 -1.14 11.63
CA PRO A 163 -6.74 -0.63 10.45
C PRO A 163 -6.62 0.89 10.52
N ILE A 164 -5.60 1.45 9.90
CA ILE A 164 -5.51 2.89 9.68
C ILE A 164 -6.41 3.23 8.49
N ILE A 165 -7.21 4.29 8.60
CA ILE A 165 -8.15 4.68 7.54
C ILE A 165 -7.79 6.06 7.03
N PHE A 166 -7.51 6.15 5.74
CA PHE A 166 -7.46 7.39 4.96
C PHE A 166 -8.76 7.50 4.14
N THR A 167 -9.47 8.62 4.23
CA THR A 167 -10.78 8.79 3.58
C THR A 167 -11.07 10.26 3.27
N ALA A 168 -12.30 10.57 2.85
CA ALA A 168 -12.78 11.93 2.62
C ALA A 168 -13.67 12.43 3.76
N GLN A 169 -13.80 13.76 3.91
CA GLN A 169 -14.67 14.40 4.90
C GLN A 169 -16.12 13.87 4.89
N GLN A 170 -16.66 13.57 3.72
CA GLN A 170 -18.01 13.03 3.53
C GLN A 170 -18.18 11.68 4.22
N ASN A 171 -17.13 10.85 4.29
CA ASN A 171 -17.24 9.55 4.95
C ASN A 171 -17.40 9.72 6.47
N LEU A 172 -16.83 10.77 7.06
CA LEU A 172 -16.96 11.08 8.50
C LEU A 172 -18.37 11.57 8.90
N THR A 173 -19.17 12.00 7.92
CA THR A 173 -20.53 12.52 8.13
C THR A 173 -21.61 11.58 7.59
N GLY A 174 -21.23 10.42 7.04
CA GLY A 174 -22.15 9.47 6.42
C GLY A 174 -22.68 9.91 5.05
N GLY A 175 -21.99 10.85 4.40
CA GLY A 175 -22.34 11.43 3.10
C GLY A 175 -21.75 10.72 1.88
N VAL A 176 -21.33 9.46 2.02
CA VAL A 176 -20.79 8.64 0.92
C VAL A 176 -21.71 7.48 0.58
N THR A 177 -21.60 6.98 -0.64
CA THR A 177 -22.27 5.80 -1.18
C THR A 177 -21.24 4.86 -1.80
N ASP A 178 -21.66 3.65 -2.17
CA ASP A 178 -20.82 2.71 -2.93
C ASP A 178 -20.41 3.22 -4.32
N GLU A 179 -20.95 4.36 -4.76
CA GLU A 179 -20.61 5.01 -6.04
C GLU A 179 -19.81 6.31 -5.84
N SER A 180 -19.55 6.70 -4.59
CA SER A 180 -18.67 7.84 -4.29
C SER A 180 -17.24 7.48 -4.62
N GLN A 181 -16.50 8.41 -5.21
CA GLN A 181 -15.08 8.32 -5.61
C GLN A 181 -14.58 9.74 -5.88
N GLY A 182 -13.29 9.92 -6.13
CA GLY A 182 -12.77 11.18 -6.64
C GLY A 182 -12.82 12.33 -5.63
N LEU A 183 -12.84 12.01 -4.34
CA LEU A 183 -13.05 12.99 -3.27
C LEU A 183 -11.74 13.60 -2.78
N TRP A 184 -10.59 12.98 -3.11
CA TRP A 184 -9.25 13.46 -2.77
C TRP A 184 -8.18 12.67 -3.54
N GLY A 185 -6.93 13.12 -3.53
CA GLY A 185 -5.85 12.58 -4.38
C GLY A 185 -5.08 11.38 -3.84
N GLY A 186 -5.41 10.83 -2.67
CA GLY A 186 -4.77 9.60 -2.17
C GLY A 186 -3.39 9.78 -1.51
N VAL A 187 -2.63 8.68 -1.47
CA VAL A 187 -1.34 8.58 -0.77
C VAL A 187 -0.22 8.22 -1.74
N ILE A 188 0.89 8.96 -1.65
CA ILE A 188 2.05 8.80 -2.54
C ILE A 188 3.29 8.47 -1.72
N LEU A 189 4.00 7.41 -2.10
CA LEU A 189 5.34 7.11 -1.60
C LEU A 189 6.36 7.33 -2.72
N ALA A 190 7.20 8.36 -2.58
CA ALA A 190 8.28 8.66 -3.51
C ALA A 190 9.61 8.10 -2.97
N GLY A 191 10.13 7.06 -3.61
CA GLY A 191 11.37 6.39 -3.27
C GLY A 191 12.53 6.70 -4.20
N ARG A 192 13.67 6.09 -3.90
CA ARG A 192 14.97 6.28 -4.58
C ARG A 192 15.46 5.04 -5.33
N ALA A 193 14.58 4.08 -5.57
CA ALA A 193 14.90 2.87 -6.32
C ALA A 193 14.88 3.13 -7.83
N PRO A 194 15.56 2.27 -8.62
CA PRO A 194 15.68 2.43 -10.07
C PRO A 194 14.35 2.47 -10.81
N ILE A 195 14.25 3.41 -11.74
CA ILE A 195 13.17 3.55 -12.74
C ILE A 195 13.80 3.52 -14.14
N SER A 196 13.04 3.15 -15.17
CA SER A 196 13.52 3.10 -16.56
C SER A 196 13.50 4.47 -17.25
N ASN A 197 12.43 5.25 -17.03
CA ASN A 197 12.20 6.50 -17.76
C ASN A 197 12.61 7.69 -16.88
N CYS A 198 13.52 8.53 -17.39
CA CYS A 198 14.02 9.71 -16.68
C CYS A 198 13.48 10.98 -17.34
N ASN A 199 13.12 12.00 -16.54
CA ASN A 199 12.66 13.31 -17.02
C ASN A 199 13.77 14.14 -17.71
N LEU A 200 15.04 13.79 -17.46
CA LEU A 200 16.20 14.43 -18.07
C LEU A 200 16.71 13.62 -19.27
N ALA A 201 16.81 14.29 -20.43
CA ALA A 201 17.33 13.69 -21.65
C ALA A 201 18.77 13.19 -21.48
N GLY A 202 19.05 12.00 -22.01
CA GLY A 202 20.39 11.39 -22.00
C GLY A 202 20.80 10.77 -20.65
N VAL A 203 19.95 10.83 -19.62
CA VAL A 203 20.16 10.08 -18.38
C VAL A 203 19.74 8.64 -18.60
N ALA A 204 20.64 7.71 -18.27
CA ALA A 204 20.34 6.29 -18.33
C ALA A 204 19.43 5.88 -17.16
N GLY A 205 18.45 5.01 -17.42
CA GLY A 205 17.61 4.45 -16.38
C GLY A 205 18.42 3.75 -15.28
N GLY A 206 17.93 3.87 -14.04
CA GLY A 206 18.63 3.42 -12.84
C GLY A 206 19.86 4.24 -12.41
N ALA A 207 20.21 5.32 -13.10
CA ALA A 207 21.23 6.26 -12.61
C ALA A 207 20.75 7.01 -11.35
N VAL A 208 21.69 7.54 -10.55
CA VAL A 208 21.39 8.28 -9.31
C VAL A 208 20.53 9.52 -9.58
N ASN A 209 20.73 10.16 -10.73
CA ASN A 209 19.98 11.32 -11.20
C ASN A 209 18.89 10.96 -12.23
N CYS A 210 18.57 9.66 -12.39
CA CYS A 210 17.37 9.28 -13.11
C CYS A 210 16.18 9.44 -12.17
N GLU A 211 15.35 10.44 -12.47
CA GLU A 211 14.16 10.77 -11.71
C GLU A 211 13.02 11.13 -12.64
N ASN A 212 11.79 11.09 -12.14
CA ASN A 212 10.62 11.56 -12.87
C ASN A 212 9.65 12.25 -11.90
N VAL A 213 8.66 12.96 -12.45
CA VAL A 213 7.63 13.65 -11.68
C VAL A 213 6.48 12.68 -11.41
N VAL A 214 6.04 12.57 -10.16
CA VAL A 214 4.82 11.83 -9.83
C VAL A 214 3.64 12.57 -10.44
N GLU A 215 2.81 11.86 -11.18
CA GLU A 215 1.61 12.41 -11.80
C GLU A 215 0.67 13.04 -10.75
N GLY A 216 -0.08 14.05 -11.19
CA GLY A 216 -1.00 14.82 -10.37
C GLY A 216 -0.35 15.76 -9.33
N THR A 217 0.94 15.61 -9.02
CA THR A 217 1.63 16.41 -7.97
C THR A 217 2.23 17.73 -8.47
N GLY A 218 2.41 17.86 -9.78
CA GLY A 218 3.04 18.99 -10.46
C GLY A 218 4.58 19.04 -10.37
N ASN A 219 5.18 18.69 -9.23
CA ASN A 219 6.64 18.79 -9.06
C ASN A 219 7.29 17.78 -8.10
N ALA A 220 6.56 16.82 -7.55
CA ALA A 220 7.17 15.86 -6.65
C ALA A 220 7.98 14.83 -7.45
N LEU A 221 9.21 14.58 -7.03
CA LEU A 221 10.14 13.73 -7.77
C LEU A 221 10.31 12.36 -7.08
N TYR A 222 10.43 11.32 -7.91
CA TYR A 222 10.78 9.97 -7.50
C TYR A 222 11.92 9.41 -8.37
N GLY A 223 12.52 8.30 -7.94
CA GLY A 223 13.61 7.64 -8.67
C GLY A 223 14.99 7.91 -8.08
N GLY A 224 15.93 7.05 -8.47
CA GLY A 224 17.32 7.04 -8.04
C GLY A 224 18.00 5.70 -8.33
N ALA A 225 19.12 5.41 -7.67
CA ALA A 225 19.92 4.21 -7.93
C ALA A 225 19.95 3.21 -6.75
N THR A 226 19.00 3.27 -5.81
CA THR A 226 19.03 2.48 -4.56
C THR A 226 17.91 1.41 -4.53
N PRO A 227 18.11 0.20 -5.08
CA PRO A 227 17.12 -0.88 -5.09
C PRO A 227 16.56 -1.25 -3.70
N THR A 228 17.37 -1.07 -2.66
CA THR A 228 17.05 -1.41 -1.26
C THR A 228 16.58 -0.21 -0.46
N ASP A 229 16.18 0.89 -1.11
CA ASP A 229 15.59 2.04 -0.44
C ASP A 229 14.35 1.63 0.38
N THR A 230 14.03 2.41 1.41
CA THR A 230 12.85 2.18 2.23
C THR A 230 12.11 3.50 2.46
N SER A 231 10.86 3.53 2.00
CA SER A 231 9.85 4.54 2.35
C SER A 231 9.13 4.17 3.65
N GLY A 232 9.48 3.03 4.28
CA GLY A 232 8.97 2.58 5.58
C GLY A 232 7.97 1.42 5.49
N THR A 233 6.97 1.42 6.37
CA THR A 233 5.94 0.38 6.47
C THR A 233 4.55 0.99 6.23
N PHE A 234 3.77 0.36 5.36
CA PHE A 234 2.38 0.67 5.09
C PHE A 234 1.57 -0.62 5.18
N ARG A 235 1.01 -0.88 6.37
CA ARG A 235 0.37 -2.15 6.71
C ARG A 235 -0.96 -1.99 7.44
N TYR A 236 -1.94 -2.82 7.08
CA TYR A 236 -3.32 -2.77 7.58
C TYR A 236 -3.90 -1.36 7.41
N VAL A 237 -3.92 -0.90 6.16
CA VAL A 237 -4.37 0.43 5.78
C VAL A 237 -5.53 0.34 4.81
N GLN A 238 -6.51 1.22 4.98
CA GLN A 238 -7.57 1.47 4.01
C GLN A 238 -7.43 2.87 3.43
N ILE A 239 -7.47 2.98 2.10
CA ILE A 239 -7.58 4.23 1.37
C ILE A 239 -8.95 4.20 0.68
N ARG A 240 -9.81 5.16 0.99
CA ARG A 240 -11.20 5.19 0.50
C ARG A 240 -11.47 6.46 -0.28
N TYR A 241 -12.21 6.33 -1.39
CA TYR A 241 -12.78 7.42 -2.18
C TYR A 241 -11.74 8.40 -2.75
N SER A 242 -10.55 7.89 -3.05
CA SER A 242 -9.44 8.64 -3.64
C SER A 242 -9.65 8.87 -5.15
N GLY A 243 -8.60 9.31 -5.85
CA GLY A 243 -8.65 9.62 -7.27
C GLY A 243 -8.84 11.13 -7.52
N THR A 244 -8.09 11.73 -8.44
CA THR A 244 -8.43 13.06 -9.00
C THR A 244 -7.77 13.21 -10.37
N ILE A 245 -8.58 13.47 -11.40
CA ILE A 245 -8.08 13.78 -12.73
C ILE A 245 -7.69 15.26 -12.80
N ILE A 246 -6.40 15.57 -12.90
CA ILE A 246 -5.91 16.96 -13.01
C ILE A 246 -5.99 17.43 -14.47
N SER A 247 -5.55 16.57 -15.38
CA SER A 247 -5.63 16.69 -16.83
C SER A 247 -5.42 15.30 -17.43
N PRO A 248 -5.74 15.05 -18.70
CA PRO A 248 -5.55 13.73 -19.30
C PRO A 248 -4.11 13.21 -19.14
N ASN A 249 -3.94 12.00 -18.63
CA ASN A 249 -2.66 11.32 -18.36
C ASN A 249 -1.80 12.08 -17.33
N ASN A 250 -2.47 12.66 -16.33
CA ASN A 250 -1.87 13.31 -15.18
C ASN A 250 -2.90 13.29 -14.03
N GLU A 251 -3.01 12.14 -13.39
CA GLU A 251 -3.99 11.83 -12.38
C GLU A 251 -3.36 11.61 -10.98
N LEU A 252 -4.16 11.73 -9.94
CA LEU A 252 -3.82 11.34 -8.57
C LEU A 252 -4.60 10.08 -8.21
N GLN A 253 -3.92 9.05 -7.68
CA GLN A 253 -4.49 7.69 -7.57
C GLN A 253 -4.96 7.33 -6.16
N GLY A 254 -5.20 6.05 -5.90
CA GLY A 254 -5.37 5.54 -4.54
C GLY A 254 -4.07 5.47 -3.76
N LEU A 255 -3.22 4.50 -4.12
CA LEU A 255 -1.86 4.40 -3.61
C LEU A 255 -0.88 4.47 -4.78
N THR A 256 -0.07 5.53 -4.82
CA THR A 256 0.98 5.69 -5.82
C THR A 256 2.34 5.32 -5.24
N LEU A 257 3.07 4.44 -5.92
CA LEU A 257 4.40 3.97 -5.52
C LEU A 257 5.43 4.34 -6.59
N GLY A 258 6.02 5.53 -6.47
CA GLY A 258 7.05 6.00 -7.40
C GLY A 258 8.45 5.61 -6.93
N GLY A 259 9.15 4.75 -7.67
CA GLY A 259 10.55 4.40 -7.38
C GLY A 259 10.75 3.80 -5.99
N VAL A 260 9.76 3.10 -5.45
CA VAL A 260 9.80 2.59 -4.07
C VAL A 260 10.72 1.36 -3.98
N GLY A 261 11.64 1.36 -3.03
CA GLY A 261 12.62 0.28 -2.88
C GLY A 261 12.12 -0.96 -2.14
N SER A 262 12.85 -2.05 -2.31
CA SER A 262 12.57 -3.38 -1.71
C SER A 262 12.68 -3.41 -0.19
N GLY A 263 13.23 -2.37 0.44
CA GLY A 263 13.22 -2.20 1.90
C GLY A 263 11.89 -1.66 2.44
N THR A 264 10.94 -1.31 1.57
CA THR A 264 9.59 -0.85 1.95
C THR A 264 8.66 -2.04 2.11
N THR A 265 7.81 -2.02 3.13
CA THR A 265 6.79 -3.04 3.36
C THR A 265 5.41 -2.51 2.99
N ILE A 266 4.76 -3.14 2.01
CA ILE A 266 3.35 -2.91 1.63
C ILE A 266 2.59 -4.22 1.86
N ASP A 267 1.70 -4.24 2.85
CA ASP A 267 1.12 -5.50 3.33
C ASP A 267 -0.27 -5.28 3.95
N HIS A 268 -1.31 -5.98 3.50
CA HIS A 268 -2.70 -5.74 3.95
C HIS A 268 -3.15 -4.29 3.67
N VAL A 269 -3.28 -3.95 2.39
CA VAL A 269 -3.72 -2.63 1.94
C VAL A 269 -5.00 -2.77 1.15
N GLN A 270 -6.02 -2.01 1.55
CA GLN A 270 -7.24 -1.88 0.79
C GLN A 270 -7.29 -0.51 0.13
N VAL A 271 -7.59 -0.49 -1.17
CA VAL A 271 -8.02 0.72 -1.87
C VAL A 271 -9.47 0.52 -2.29
N HIS A 272 -10.32 1.46 -1.93
CA HIS A 272 -11.75 1.41 -2.22
C HIS A 272 -12.19 2.66 -2.98
N ASN A 273 -12.79 2.45 -4.15
CA ASN A 273 -13.36 3.50 -5.00
C ASN A 273 -12.40 4.65 -5.30
N SER A 274 -11.24 4.33 -5.87
CA SER A 274 -10.43 5.35 -6.54
C SER A 274 -11.15 5.79 -7.81
N SER A 275 -11.22 7.09 -8.11
CA SER A 275 -11.76 7.56 -9.40
C SER A 275 -10.80 7.38 -10.57
N ASP A 276 -9.64 6.80 -10.29
CA ASP A 276 -8.64 6.39 -11.26
C ASP A 276 -8.09 5.03 -10.79
N ASP A 277 -6.78 4.83 -10.81
CA ASP A 277 -6.18 3.57 -10.37
C ASP A 277 -6.35 3.31 -8.88
N GLY A 278 -6.55 2.03 -8.54
CA GLY A 278 -6.48 1.56 -7.17
C GLY A 278 -5.07 1.70 -6.62
N ILE A 279 -4.11 1.02 -7.24
CA ILE A 279 -2.69 1.11 -6.91
C ILE A 279 -1.93 1.27 -8.22
N GLU A 280 -1.07 2.28 -8.29
CA GLU A 280 -0.21 2.53 -9.44
C GLU A 280 1.26 2.51 -9.02
N VAL A 281 2.09 1.79 -9.77
CA VAL A 281 3.51 1.61 -9.46
C VAL A 281 4.37 2.12 -10.60
N PHE A 282 5.11 3.21 -10.35
CA PHE A 282 6.06 3.75 -11.30
C PHE A 282 7.49 3.31 -10.94
N GLY A 283 7.95 2.22 -11.55
CA GLY A 283 9.29 1.69 -11.34
C GLY A 283 9.57 1.25 -9.90
N GLY A 284 10.84 1.06 -9.56
CA GLY A 284 11.26 0.62 -8.23
C GLY A 284 11.30 -0.91 -8.04
N ARG A 285 11.38 -1.35 -6.78
CA ARG A 285 11.64 -2.73 -6.35
C ARG A 285 10.75 -3.20 -5.20
N VAL A 286 9.68 -2.48 -4.92
CA VAL A 286 8.75 -2.81 -3.84
C VAL A 286 8.03 -4.11 -4.13
N ASN A 287 7.86 -4.94 -3.09
CA ASN A 287 7.02 -6.13 -3.13
C ASN A 287 5.77 -5.88 -2.29
N MET A 288 4.65 -6.49 -2.67
CA MET A 288 3.34 -6.20 -2.06
C MET A 288 2.58 -7.48 -1.72
N ARG A 289 1.91 -7.54 -0.57
CA ARG A 289 1.12 -8.71 -0.18
C ARG A 289 -0.23 -8.35 0.41
N TYR A 290 -1.25 -9.18 0.17
CA TYR A 290 -2.60 -8.97 0.68
C TYR A 290 -3.18 -7.61 0.25
N LEU A 291 -3.50 -7.50 -1.04
CA LEU A 291 -4.08 -6.30 -1.62
C LEU A 291 -5.56 -6.53 -1.90
N ALA A 292 -6.41 -5.62 -1.41
CA ALA A 292 -7.83 -5.59 -1.72
C ALA A 292 -8.14 -4.29 -2.47
N ILE A 293 -8.27 -4.38 -3.79
CA ILE A 293 -8.65 -3.25 -4.63
C ILE A 293 -10.11 -3.44 -5.01
N THR A 294 -10.96 -2.49 -4.62
CA THR A 294 -12.41 -2.59 -4.82
C THR A 294 -12.95 -1.32 -5.43
N GLY A 295 -13.52 -1.42 -6.62
CA GLY A 295 -14.19 -0.32 -7.30
C GLY A 295 -13.28 0.79 -7.82
N ALA A 296 -12.01 0.50 -8.13
CA ALA A 296 -11.20 1.42 -8.95
C ALA A 296 -11.97 1.77 -10.23
N ASP A 297 -11.91 3.02 -10.67
CA ASP A 297 -12.62 3.47 -11.86
C ASP A 297 -11.82 3.26 -13.13
N ASP A 298 -10.50 3.33 -13.02
CA ASP A 298 -9.57 2.87 -14.06
C ASP A 298 -8.97 1.51 -13.65
N ASP A 299 -7.66 1.38 -13.54
CA ASP A 299 -7.02 0.10 -13.28
C ASP A 299 -7.06 -0.32 -11.81
N GLY A 300 -7.21 -1.63 -11.58
CA GLY A 300 -7.08 -2.18 -10.24
C GLY A 300 -5.65 -2.01 -9.72
N LEU A 301 -4.71 -2.60 -10.46
CA LEU A 301 -3.28 -2.51 -10.22
C LEU A 301 -2.60 -2.15 -11.55
N ASP A 302 -2.10 -0.92 -11.65
CA ASP A 302 -1.27 -0.49 -12.78
C ASP A 302 0.21 -0.49 -12.38
N THR A 303 1.05 -0.90 -13.31
CA THR A 303 2.50 -0.96 -13.15
C THR A 303 3.18 -0.48 -14.41
N ASP A 304 4.17 0.38 -14.22
CA ASP A 304 4.82 1.06 -15.32
C ASP A 304 6.29 1.38 -15.00
N VAL A 305 7.01 1.93 -15.97
CA VAL A 305 8.34 2.54 -15.80
C VAL A 305 9.40 1.59 -15.18
N GLY A 306 9.37 0.33 -15.60
CA GLY A 306 10.45 -0.62 -15.33
C GLY A 306 10.41 -1.20 -13.92
N TRP A 307 9.21 -1.31 -13.34
CA TRP A 307 9.04 -1.91 -12.02
C TRP A 307 9.45 -3.39 -12.06
N GLN A 308 10.18 -3.82 -11.04
CA GLN A 308 10.57 -5.22 -10.87
C GLN A 308 10.19 -5.64 -9.46
N GLY A 309 9.13 -6.43 -9.31
CA GLY A 309 8.63 -6.79 -8.00
C GLY A 309 7.70 -8.00 -7.98
N PHE A 310 7.32 -8.38 -6.76
CA PHE A 310 6.52 -9.55 -6.45
C PHE A 310 5.22 -9.13 -5.77
N VAL A 311 4.10 -9.68 -6.22
CA VAL A 311 2.78 -9.50 -5.56
C VAL A 311 2.14 -10.83 -5.23
N GLN A 312 1.73 -11.04 -3.97
CA GLN A 312 0.98 -12.25 -3.59
C GLN A 312 -0.29 -11.94 -2.80
N PHE A 313 -1.38 -12.66 -3.12
CA PHE A 313 -2.72 -12.47 -2.54
C PHE A 313 -3.32 -11.11 -2.92
N VAL A 314 -4.00 -11.09 -4.08
CA VAL A 314 -4.64 -9.87 -4.61
C VAL A 314 -6.10 -10.15 -4.96
N ILE A 315 -7.01 -9.38 -4.40
CA ILE A 315 -8.38 -9.29 -4.88
C ILE A 315 -8.51 -7.94 -5.59
N ALA A 316 -8.77 -7.95 -6.89
CA ALA A 316 -9.16 -6.76 -7.64
C ALA A 316 -10.60 -6.96 -8.13
N ALA A 317 -11.54 -6.21 -7.58
CA ALA A 317 -12.95 -6.27 -7.92
C ALA A 317 -13.39 -4.91 -8.48
N GLN A 318 -13.50 -4.83 -9.79
CA GLN A 318 -13.89 -3.61 -10.52
C GLN A 318 -15.33 -3.21 -10.20
N LYS A 319 -15.67 -1.94 -10.45
CA LYS A 319 -17.07 -1.49 -10.42
C LYS A 319 -17.79 -1.95 -11.70
N PRO A 320 -19.13 -2.06 -11.70
CA PRO A 320 -19.88 -2.47 -12.89
C PRO A 320 -20.11 -1.32 -13.87
N ASN A 321 -20.04 -0.08 -13.41
CA ASN A 321 -20.31 1.12 -14.22
C ASN A 321 -19.11 2.07 -14.17
N ASN A 322 -17.96 1.64 -14.70
CA ASN A 322 -16.77 2.49 -14.80
C ASN A 322 -17.07 3.73 -15.65
N THR A 323 -16.49 4.87 -15.28
CA THR A 323 -16.54 6.09 -16.11
C THR A 323 -15.36 6.18 -17.06
N GLN A 324 -14.22 5.60 -16.68
CA GLN A 324 -13.08 5.36 -17.56
C GLN A 324 -13.36 4.17 -18.49
N THR A 325 -12.67 4.14 -19.64
CA THR A 325 -12.90 3.13 -20.70
C THR A 325 -11.66 2.30 -21.06
N ASP A 326 -10.50 2.64 -20.52
CA ASP A 326 -9.26 1.85 -20.65
C ASP A 326 -8.93 1.16 -19.31
N ASN A 327 -9.97 0.68 -18.63
CA ASN A 327 -9.90 0.16 -17.27
C ASN A 327 -9.72 -1.37 -17.25
N TYR A 328 -8.82 -1.91 -16.44
CA TYR A 328 -8.52 -3.33 -16.32
C TYR A 328 -8.43 -3.77 -14.84
N SER A 329 -8.45 -5.06 -14.57
CA SER A 329 -8.11 -5.56 -13.23
C SER A 329 -6.62 -5.35 -12.93
N THR A 330 -5.78 -5.41 -13.96
CA THR A 330 -4.39 -4.98 -13.92
C THR A 330 -3.93 -4.53 -15.30
N GLU A 331 -3.20 -3.42 -15.34
CA GLU A 331 -2.45 -2.93 -16.50
C GLU A 331 -0.94 -3.01 -16.22
N ILE A 332 -0.20 -3.28 -17.29
CA ILE A 332 1.25 -3.42 -17.29
C ILE A 332 1.75 -2.71 -18.54
N ASP A 333 2.53 -1.65 -18.35
CA ASP A 333 3.14 -0.87 -19.43
C ASP A 333 4.64 -0.59 -19.15
N SER A 334 5.29 0.08 -20.09
CA SER A 334 6.63 0.66 -19.97
C SER A 334 6.67 2.11 -20.48
N ASN A 335 5.51 2.78 -20.52
CA ASN A 335 5.29 4.12 -21.06
C ASN A 335 6.06 4.38 -22.38
N ASN A 336 5.81 3.55 -23.39
CA ASN A 336 6.43 3.62 -24.73
C ASN A 336 7.97 3.51 -24.74
N ALA A 337 8.55 2.84 -23.75
CA ALA A 337 9.98 2.59 -23.63
C ALA A 337 10.29 1.10 -23.42
N GLU A 338 9.85 0.25 -24.35
CA GLU A 338 9.77 -1.22 -24.23
C GLU A 338 11.12 -1.89 -23.89
N ASP A 339 12.22 -1.31 -24.36
CA ASP A 339 13.59 -1.80 -24.12
C ASP A 339 14.39 -0.93 -23.14
N ALA A 340 13.77 0.06 -22.50
CA ALA A 340 14.43 0.87 -21.49
C ALA A 340 14.81 0.03 -20.26
N LEU A 341 16.03 0.22 -19.77
CA LEU A 341 16.53 -0.49 -18.61
C LEU A 341 16.36 0.35 -17.34
N PRO A 342 16.00 -0.26 -16.20
CA PRO A 342 15.65 -1.68 -16.03
C PRO A 342 14.32 -2.04 -16.71
N ARG A 343 14.27 -3.17 -17.43
CA ARG A 343 13.02 -3.66 -18.04
C ARG A 343 12.03 -4.07 -16.95
N GLN A 344 10.75 -3.85 -17.19
CA GLN A 344 9.66 -4.27 -16.31
C GLN A 344 9.65 -5.79 -16.11
N ASN A 345 9.54 -6.24 -14.86
CA ASN A 345 9.39 -7.66 -14.51
C ASN A 345 8.32 -7.83 -13.43
N TYR A 346 7.10 -8.08 -13.90
CA TYR A 346 5.90 -8.24 -13.09
C TYR A 346 5.71 -9.72 -12.73
N ARG A 347 5.74 -10.06 -11.43
CA ARG A 347 5.37 -11.42 -10.99
C ARG A 347 4.25 -11.37 -9.96
N LEU A 348 3.17 -12.06 -10.29
CA LEU A 348 1.95 -12.13 -9.49
C LEU A 348 1.62 -13.59 -9.17
N ALA A 349 1.32 -13.85 -7.90
CA ALA A 349 0.85 -15.15 -7.45
C ALA A 349 -0.42 -15.01 -6.61
N ASN A 350 -1.34 -15.98 -6.71
CA ASN A 350 -2.55 -16.04 -5.88
C ASN A 350 -3.39 -14.77 -6.02
N PHE A 351 -4.08 -14.63 -7.15
CA PHE A 351 -4.90 -13.46 -7.45
C PHE A 351 -6.32 -13.84 -7.87
N THR A 352 -7.28 -13.01 -7.51
CA THR A 352 -8.68 -13.11 -7.92
C THR A 352 -9.09 -11.79 -8.54
N PHE A 353 -9.24 -11.77 -9.85
CA PHE A 353 -9.71 -10.62 -10.62
C PHE A 353 -11.18 -10.81 -10.98
N ILE A 354 -11.96 -9.79 -10.65
CA ILE A 354 -13.40 -9.73 -10.90
C ILE A 354 -13.62 -8.45 -11.71
N ASP A 355 -13.62 -8.61 -13.02
CA ASP A 355 -13.92 -7.53 -13.94
C ASP A 355 -15.40 -7.61 -14.34
N THR A 356 -16.16 -6.60 -13.89
CA THR A 356 -17.57 -6.47 -14.26
C THR A 356 -17.81 -5.41 -15.33
N SER A 357 -16.77 -4.65 -15.70
CA SER A 357 -16.87 -3.60 -16.70
C SER A 357 -17.19 -4.20 -18.07
N THR A 358 -18.01 -3.48 -18.82
CA THR A 358 -18.19 -3.71 -20.26
C THR A 358 -17.65 -2.56 -21.09
N ALA A 359 -17.00 -1.58 -20.45
CA ALA A 359 -16.41 -0.41 -21.10
C ALA A 359 -15.04 -0.73 -21.72
N THR A 360 -14.31 -1.67 -21.12
CA THR A 360 -13.01 -2.16 -21.57
C THR A 360 -13.12 -3.34 -22.55
N ASN A 361 -12.00 -3.72 -23.17
CA ASN A 361 -11.93 -4.84 -24.11
C ASN A 361 -11.47 -6.16 -23.46
N ALA A 362 -10.89 -6.12 -22.26
CA ALA A 362 -10.38 -7.29 -21.55
C ALA A 362 -10.23 -7.02 -20.04
N ALA A 363 -9.97 -8.06 -19.24
CA ALA A 363 -9.70 -7.91 -17.81
C ALA A 363 -8.23 -7.66 -17.44
N VAL A 364 -7.30 -8.05 -18.30
CA VAL A 364 -5.85 -7.90 -18.08
C VAL A 364 -5.24 -7.33 -19.33
N ARG A 365 -4.51 -6.23 -19.18
CA ARG A 365 -3.71 -5.63 -20.24
C ARG A 365 -2.23 -5.83 -19.98
N ILE A 366 -1.53 -6.32 -21.00
CA ILE A 366 -0.08 -6.48 -20.98
C ILE A 366 0.48 -5.79 -22.21
N ARG A 367 1.21 -4.70 -22.02
CA ARG A 367 1.89 -3.95 -23.08
C ARG A 367 3.30 -3.56 -22.65
N GLY A 368 3.94 -2.66 -23.39
CA GLY A 368 5.25 -2.13 -23.01
C GLY A 368 6.41 -3.13 -23.06
N GLY A 369 6.26 -4.27 -23.74
CA GLY A 369 7.32 -5.29 -23.77
C GLY A 369 7.57 -5.98 -22.41
N ALA A 370 6.73 -5.77 -21.40
CA ALA A 370 7.01 -6.21 -20.04
C ALA A 370 7.19 -7.73 -19.91
N ASP A 371 8.12 -8.15 -19.05
CA ASP A 371 8.20 -9.54 -18.62
C ASP A 371 7.10 -9.80 -17.58
N VAL A 372 6.24 -10.79 -17.84
CA VAL A 372 5.11 -11.09 -16.97
C VAL A 372 5.10 -12.56 -16.57
N THR A 373 4.92 -12.83 -15.27
CA THR A 373 4.62 -14.16 -14.75
C THR A 373 3.41 -14.09 -13.82
N MET A 374 2.32 -14.76 -14.19
CA MET A 374 1.09 -14.82 -13.40
C MET A 374 0.78 -16.28 -13.05
N VAL A 375 0.70 -16.60 -11.76
CA VAL A 375 0.43 -17.97 -11.29
C VAL A 375 -0.66 -18.05 -10.24
N ASN A 376 -1.35 -19.18 -10.15
CA ASN A 376 -2.41 -19.45 -9.17
C ASN A 376 -3.54 -18.40 -9.20
N GLY A 377 -4.02 -18.09 -10.39
CA GLY A 377 -4.97 -17.00 -10.63
C GLY A 377 -6.40 -17.44 -10.87
N ILE A 378 -7.35 -16.55 -10.61
CA ILE A 378 -8.73 -16.62 -11.09
C ILE A 378 -9.04 -15.30 -11.76
N ILE A 379 -9.46 -15.34 -13.03
CA ILE A 379 -9.91 -14.16 -13.77
C ILE A 379 -11.35 -14.41 -14.15
N GLN A 380 -12.27 -13.60 -13.65
CA GLN A 380 -13.65 -13.57 -14.06
C GLN A 380 -13.93 -12.26 -14.78
N SER A 381 -14.46 -12.31 -16.02
CA SER A 381 -14.75 -11.11 -16.80
C SER A 381 -16.02 -11.21 -17.66
N ASN A 382 -16.69 -10.07 -17.85
CA ASN A 382 -17.75 -9.87 -18.83
C ASN A 382 -17.21 -9.65 -20.27
N THR A 383 -15.90 -9.49 -20.41
CA THR A 383 -15.15 -9.32 -21.66
C THR A 383 -14.11 -10.44 -21.77
N PRO A 384 -13.31 -10.51 -22.85
CA PRO A 384 -12.13 -11.38 -22.90
C PRO A 384 -11.21 -11.25 -21.67
N CYS A 385 -10.45 -12.30 -21.35
CA CYS A 385 -9.55 -12.23 -20.20
C CYS A 385 -8.32 -11.38 -20.49
N LEU A 386 -7.75 -11.52 -21.69
CA LEU A 386 -6.42 -11.02 -22.01
C LEU A 386 -6.44 -10.07 -23.20
N ASN A 387 -5.71 -8.96 -23.08
CA ASN A 387 -5.26 -8.13 -24.17
C ASN A 387 -3.75 -7.95 -24.07
N ILE A 388 -3.00 -8.77 -24.82
CA ILE A 388 -1.55 -8.60 -24.97
C ILE A 388 -1.30 -7.72 -26.20
N VAL A 389 -0.56 -6.64 -26.01
CA VAL A 389 -0.25 -5.64 -27.02
C VAL A 389 1.25 -5.54 -27.15
N ALA A 390 1.77 -5.42 -28.38
CA ALA A 390 3.18 -5.23 -28.62
C ALA A 390 3.41 -3.97 -29.46
N GLY A 391 4.37 -3.14 -29.04
CA GLY A 391 4.97 -2.07 -29.82
C GLY A 391 6.33 -2.47 -30.41
N GLU A 392 6.84 -1.68 -31.34
CA GLU A 392 8.21 -1.72 -31.89
C GLU A 392 8.64 -2.80 -32.94
N THR A 393 9.74 -2.41 -33.62
CA THR A 393 10.68 -3.09 -34.56
C THR A 393 10.18 -3.85 -35.79
N SER A 394 9.12 -4.66 -35.74
CA SER A 394 8.56 -5.36 -36.92
C SER A 394 7.41 -6.29 -36.51
N ALA A 395 6.53 -6.66 -37.45
CA ALA A 395 5.58 -7.77 -37.27
C ALA A 395 6.24 -9.12 -36.88
N THR A 396 7.56 -9.24 -37.06
CA THR A 396 8.38 -10.41 -36.69
C THR A 396 9.06 -10.29 -35.32
N ASP A 397 9.04 -9.11 -34.69
CA ASP A 397 9.71 -8.83 -33.41
C ASP A 397 8.75 -8.11 -32.45
N LYS A 398 7.68 -8.80 -32.09
CA LYS A 398 6.65 -8.26 -31.20
C LYS A 398 7.20 -8.15 -29.79
N SER A 399 7.60 -6.94 -29.36
CA SER A 399 8.27 -6.65 -28.07
C SER A 399 7.77 -7.42 -26.85
N THR A 400 6.46 -7.65 -26.75
CA THR A 400 5.83 -8.29 -25.59
C THR A 400 5.77 -9.82 -25.68
N ILE A 401 5.89 -10.43 -26.86
CA ILE A 401 5.82 -11.89 -27.02
C ILE A 401 7.05 -12.50 -27.70
N ARG A 402 8.09 -11.72 -27.91
CA ARG A 402 9.33 -12.17 -28.54
C ARG A 402 10.13 -13.10 -27.61
N PRO A 403 11.08 -13.88 -28.15
CA PRO A 403 11.96 -14.72 -27.34
C PRO A 403 12.86 -13.91 -26.40
N ALA A 404 13.22 -14.52 -25.28
CA ALA A 404 14.12 -13.92 -24.29
C ALA A 404 15.43 -13.42 -24.91
N ASN A 405 15.89 -12.26 -24.45
CA ASN A 405 17.12 -11.63 -24.87
C ASN A 405 17.85 -11.02 -23.67
N ALA A 406 18.90 -11.72 -23.22
CA ALA A 406 19.70 -11.30 -22.07
C ALA A 406 20.36 -9.91 -22.25
N ALA A 407 20.63 -9.48 -23.49
CA ALA A 407 21.21 -8.16 -23.74
C ALA A 407 20.22 -7.01 -23.46
N LEU A 408 18.91 -7.30 -23.51
CA LEU A 408 17.82 -6.36 -23.27
C LEU A 408 17.18 -6.55 -21.88
N GLN A 409 17.73 -7.45 -21.05
CA GLN A 409 17.10 -7.91 -19.81
C GLN A 409 15.68 -8.46 -20.01
N ASP A 410 15.40 -8.98 -21.21
CA ASP A 410 14.13 -9.55 -21.62
C ASP A 410 14.12 -11.04 -21.28
N ASN A 411 13.15 -11.45 -20.45
CA ASN A 411 12.98 -12.81 -19.97
C ASN A 411 12.02 -13.63 -20.86
N GLY A 412 11.53 -13.04 -21.95
CA GLY A 412 10.68 -13.68 -22.94
C GLY A 412 9.19 -13.41 -22.73
N PRO A 413 8.32 -14.18 -23.41
CA PRO A 413 6.90 -13.89 -23.44
C PRO A 413 6.22 -14.12 -22.07
N PRO A 414 5.05 -13.50 -21.83
CA PRO A 414 4.23 -13.71 -20.65
C PRO A 414 3.99 -15.19 -20.33
N VAL A 415 4.14 -15.53 -19.06
CA VAL A 415 3.99 -16.89 -18.52
C VAL A 415 2.77 -16.97 -17.61
N PHE A 416 1.87 -17.92 -17.90
CA PHE A 416 0.70 -18.21 -17.09
C PHE A 416 0.75 -19.65 -16.58
N ASN A 417 0.58 -19.90 -15.27
CA ASN A 417 0.43 -21.26 -14.74
C ASN A 417 -0.66 -21.35 -13.68
N SER A 418 -1.50 -22.38 -13.77
CA SER A 418 -2.60 -22.62 -12.82
C SER A 418 -3.54 -21.42 -12.72
N VAL A 419 -3.90 -20.84 -13.86
CA VAL A 419 -4.86 -19.73 -13.95
C VAL A 419 -6.20 -20.24 -14.48
N PHE A 420 -7.28 -19.92 -13.77
CA PHE A 420 -8.65 -20.21 -14.17
C PHE A 420 -9.23 -18.98 -14.90
N PHE A 421 -9.52 -19.13 -16.19
CA PHE A 421 -9.98 -18.06 -17.07
C PHE A 421 -11.49 -18.20 -17.32
N ALA A 422 -12.28 -17.37 -16.65
CA ALA A 422 -13.74 -17.36 -16.67
C ALA A 422 -14.29 -16.09 -17.30
N CYS A 423 -14.01 -15.94 -18.59
CA CYS A 423 -14.30 -14.74 -19.35
C CYS A 423 -15.38 -14.99 -20.41
N THR A 424 -16.15 -13.95 -20.70
CA THR A 424 -17.24 -14.04 -21.66
C THR A 424 -16.71 -13.87 -23.08
N GLY A 425 -17.05 -14.80 -23.98
CA GLY A 425 -16.59 -14.78 -25.37
C GLY A 425 -15.26 -15.49 -25.56
N ALA A 426 -14.31 -14.83 -26.25
CA ALA A 426 -12.99 -15.38 -26.50
C ALA A 426 -12.08 -15.25 -25.26
N LEU A 427 -11.05 -16.09 -25.17
CA LEU A 427 -10.03 -15.97 -24.12
C LEU A 427 -9.28 -14.64 -24.22
N SER A 428 -8.95 -14.21 -25.44
CA SER A 428 -8.14 -13.04 -25.73
C SER A 428 -8.78 -12.12 -26.77
N THR A 429 -8.36 -10.85 -26.79
CA THR A 429 -8.73 -9.85 -27.80
C THR A 429 -7.50 -9.18 -28.40
N THR A 430 -7.65 -8.62 -29.60
CA THR A 430 -6.54 -7.98 -30.33
C THR A 430 -6.62 -6.46 -30.25
N THR A 431 -5.47 -5.84 -29.99
CA THR A 431 -5.24 -4.40 -30.19
C THR A 431 -4.10 -4.24 -31.17
N ALA A 432 -4.25 -3.32 -32.13
CA ALA A 432 -3.21 -3.02 -33.11
C ALA A 432 -2.50 -1.71 -32.74
N VAL A 433 -1.18 -1.77 -32.60
CA VAL A 433 -0.33 -0.59 -32.38
C VAL A 433 0.68 -0.53 -33.51
N ASN A 434 0.77 0.61 -34.20
CA ASN A 434 1.68 0.79 -35.34
C ASN A 434 1.56 -0.29 -36.45
N GLY A 435 0.35 -0.82 -36.65
CA GLY A 435 0.10 -1.90 -37.62
C GLY A 435 0.57 -3.29 -37.18
N ILE A 436 1.09 -3.42 -35.96
CA ILE A 436 1.49 -4.68 -35.34
C ILE A 436 0.34 -5.17 -34.46
N THR A 437 0.05 -6.46 -34.54
CA THR A 437 -1.01 -7.09 -33.74
C THR A 437 -0.49 -8.40 -33.16
N VAL A 438 -0.66 -8.58 -31.85
CA VAL A 438 -0.57 -9.89 -31.22
C VAL A 438 -1.94 -10.55 -31.41
N THR A 439 -1.99 -11.54 -32.30
CA THR A 439 -3.24 -12.22 -32.66
C THR A 439 -3.78 -13.03 -31.49
N THR A 440 -5.09 -13.29 -31.46
CA THR A 440 -5.68 -14.16 -30.43
C THR A 440 -5.02 -15.55 -30.39
N ALA A 441 -4.67 -16.11 -31.55
CA ALA A 441 -3.97 -17.39 -31.63
C ALA A 441 -2.58 -17.37 -30.95
N GLU A 442 -1.85 -16.26 -31.04
CA GLU A 442 -0.56 -16.10 -30.35
C GLU A 442 -0.76 -15.97 -28.84
N GLN A 443 -1.74 -15.18 -28.40
CA GLN A 443 -2.06 -15.02 -26.98
C GLN A 443 -2.53 -16.33 -26.35
N ASP A 444 -3.44 -17.04 -27.02
CA ASP A 444 -3.97 -18.33 -26.58
C ASP A 444 -2.86 -19.39 -26.53
N ALA A 445 -1.87 -19.34 -27.44
CA ALA A 445 -0.71 -20.22 -27.42
C ALA A 445 0.18 -19.99 -26.18
N LEU A 446 0.31 -18.76 -25.68
CA LEU A 446 1.03 -18.47 -24.44
C LEU A 446 0.32 -19.10 -23.23
N VAL A 447 -1.00 -19.01 -23.18
CA VAL A 447 -1.80 -19.67 -22.13
C VAL A 447 -1.69 -21.19 -22.24
N ALA A 448 -1.72 -21.75 -23.45
CA ALA A 448 -1.60 -23.19 -23.68
C ALA A 448 -0.19 -23.75 -23.40
N ALA A 449 0.86 -22.93 -23.53
CA ALA A 449 2.24 -23.31 -23.19
C ALA A 449 2.44 -23.47 -21.67
N GLY A 450 1.60 -22.80 -20.86
CA GLY A 450 1.58 -22.92 -19.42
C GLY A 450 0.99 -24.23 -18.90
N SER A 451 1.25 -24.54 -17.64
CA SER A 451 0.73 -25.73 -16.96
C SER A 451 -0.54 -25.43 -16.17
N ASN A 452 -1.49 -26.38 -16.14
CA ASN A 452 -2.72 -26.36 -15.35
C ASN A 452 -3.64 -25.14 -15.56
N ASN A 453 -3.48 -24.41 -16.67
CA ASN A 453 -4.41 -23.35 -17.03
C ASN A 453 -5.77 -23.93 -17.44
N THR A 454 -6.85 -23.27 -17.03
CA THR A 454 -8.22 -23.67 -17.35
C THR A 454 -8.90 -22.58 -18.16
N PRO A 455 -8.76 -22.57 -19.50
CA PRO A 455 -9.53 -21.68 -20.37
C PRO A 455 -10.99 -22.11 -20.45
N GLY A 456 -11.89 -21.15 -20.76
CA GLY A 456 -13.31 -21.43 -21.00
C GLY A 456 -14.14 -21.72 -19.74
N GLY A 457 -13.70 -21.22 -18.58
CA GLY A 457 -14.51 -21.16 -17.37
C GLY A 457 -15.72 -20.23 -17.54
N THR A 458 -16.64 -20.26 -16.57
CA THR A 458 -17.79 -19.37 -16.49
C THR A 458 -17.83 -18.71 -15.11
N ALA A 459 -18.46 -17.55 -14.97
CA ALA A 459 -18.56 -16.90 -13.66
C ALA A 459 -19.11 -17.84 -12.57
N ALA A 460 -20.13 -18.65 -12.91
CA ALA A 460 -20.77 -19.59 -12.00
C ALA A 460 -19.88 -20.75 -11.53
N ASN A 461 -18.86 -21.12 -12.31
CA ASN A 461 -17.90 -22.15 -11.91
C ASN A 461 -16.58 -21.57 -11.39
N ALA A 462 -16.31 -20.27 -11.60
CA ALA A 462 -15.10 -19.61 -11.13
C ALA A 462 -15.21 -19.21 -9.66
N LEU A 463 -16.27 -18.45 -9.35
CA LEU A 463 -16.45 -17.81 -8.06
C LEU A 463 -17.85 -18.03 -7.49
N GLN A 464 -17.95 -17.93 -6.17
CA GLN A 464 -19.20 -17.96 -5.42
C GLN A 464 -19.16 -16.86 -4.35
N ASN A 465 -20.33 -16.30 -4.04
CA ASN A 465 -20.48 -15.26 -3.00
C ASN A 465 -19.47 -14.10 -3.15
N GLY A 466 -19.29 -13.60 -4.38
CA GLY A 466 -18.33 -12.55 -4.70
C GLY A 466 -17.00 -13.14 -5.16
N TYR A 467 -16.04 -13.29 -4.25
CA TYR A 467 -14.64 -13.58 -4.60
C TYR A 467 -14.13 -14.95 -4.13
N PHE A 468 -14.96 -15.78 -3.49
CA PHE A 468 -14.52 -17.10 -3.05
C PHE A 468 -14.46 -18.06 -4.23
N PRO A 469 -13.40 -18.86 -4.39
CA PRO A 469 -13.36 -19.88 -5.42
C PRO A 469 -14.44 -20.94 -5.18
N THR A 470 -15.01 -21.48 -6.27
CA THR A 470 -15.88 -22.66 -6.18
C THR A 470 -15.06 -23.95 -6.01
N ALA A 471 -15.74 -25.07 -5.78
CA ALA A 471 -15.12 -26.39 -5.79
C ALA A 471 -14.43 -26.73 -7.13
N THR A 472 -14.95 -26.23 -8.25
CA THR A 472 -14.33 -26.45 -9.58
C THR A 472 -12.99 -25.75 -9.67
N THR A 473 -12.93 -24.49 -9.24
CA THR A 473 -11.69 -23.70 -9.23
C THR A 473 -10.67 -24.27 -8.26
N LEU A 474 -11.12 -24.73 -7.08
CA LEU A 474 -10.25 -25.38 -6.09
C LEU A 474 -9.72 -26.76 -6.54
N ALA A 475 -10.28 -27.36 -7.59
CA ALA A 475 -9.76 -28.60 -8.16
C ALA A 475 -8.56 -28.37 -9.11
N VAL A 476 -8.29 -27.12 -9.52
CA VAL A 476 -7.10 -26.80 -10.30
C VAL A 476 -5.86 -27.05 -9.45
N THR A 477 -4.91 -27.82 -9.99
CA THR A 477 -3.64 -28.08 -9.31
C THR A 477 -2.82 -26.79 -9.22
N PRO A 478 -2.51 -26.28 -8.02
CA PRO A 478 -1.77 -25.03 -7.86
C PRO A 478 -0.29 -25.20 -8.25
N PHE A 479 0.26 -24.14 -8.83
CA PHE A 479 1.69 -23.96 -9.07
C PHE A 479 2.42 -23.64 -7.76
N ASN A 480 3.63 -24.18 -7.57
CA ASN A 480 4.45 -23.83 -6.42
C ASN A 480 5.10 -22.45 -6.60
N ALA A 481 4.39 -21.37 -6.25
CA ALA A 481 4.88 -20.00 -6.42
C ALA A 481 6.23 -19.72 -5.73
N ALA A 482 6.58 -20.48 -4.67
CA ALA A 482 7.85 -20.32 -3.98
C ALA A 482 9.07 -20.59 -4.88
N THR A 483 8.91 -21.30 -6.00
CA THR A 483 9.99 -21.53 -6.99
C THR A 483 10.31 -20.30 -7.84
N LEU A 484 9.46 -19.27 -7.83
CA LEU A 484 9.68 -18.01 -8.56
C LEU A 484 10.52 -17.00 -7.77
N ASN A 485 10.77 -17.27 -6.48
CA ASN A 485 11.64 -16.46 -5.65
C ASN A 485 13.07 -16.47 -6.18
N PRO A 486 13.74 -15.31 -6.29
CA PRO A 486 15.18 -15.26 -6.46
C PRO A 486 15.90 -16.09 -5.38
N SER A 487 17.06 -16.65 -5.76
CA SER A 487 17.89 -17.43 -4.84
C SER A 487 18.15 -16.66 -3.53
N GLY A 488 17.92 -17.33 -2.40
CA GLY A 488 18.10 -16.75 -1.06
C GLY A 488 16.96 -15.86 -0.57
N THR A 489 15.87 -15.70 -1.33
CA THR A 489 14.67 -14.96 -0.91
C THR A 489 13.48 -15.89 -0.68
N SER A 490 12.47 -15.42 0.04
CA SER A 490 11.28 -16.21 0.43
C SER A 490 10.01 -15.38 0.41
N PHE A 491 9.84 -14.54 -0.61
CA PHE A 491 8.64 -13.74 -0.75
C PHE A 491 7.43 -14.65 -1.06
N PHE A 492 7.34 -15.23 -2.25
CA PHE A 492 6.24 -16.11 -2.57
C PHE A 492 6.21 -17.34 -1.66
N VAL A 493 5.04 -17.61 -1.09
CA VAL A 493 4.77 -18.84 -0.35
C VAL A 493 4.03 -19.84 -1.24
N GLN A 494 4.26 -21.13 -1.01
CA GLN A 494 3.48 -22.18 -1.65
C GLN A 494 2.08 -22.23 -1.04
N THR A 495 1.06 -22.32 -1.89
CA THR A 495 -0.34 -22.47 -1.49
C THR A 495 -0.90 -23.80 -2.03
N ALA A 496 -1.93 -24.31 -1.36
CA ALA A 496 -2.66 -25.52 -1.78
C ALA A 496 -3.89 -25.20 -2.65
N PHE A 497 -4.01 -23.95 -3.11
CA PHE A 497 -5.17 -23.43 -3.84
C PHE A 497 -4.72 -22.35 -4.84
N ILE A 498 -5.58 -22.10 -5.84
CA ILE A 498 -5.49 -20.94 -6.73
C ILE A 498 -6.48 -19.85 -6.29
N GLY A 499 -6.25 -18.62 -6.72
CA GLY A 499 -6.98 -17.45 -6.25
C GLY A 499 -6.32 -16.79 -5.04
N ALA A 500 -6.87 -15.64 -4.64
CA ALA A 500 -6.41 -14.86 -3.50
C ALA A 500 -6.77 -15.49 -2.14
N VAL A 501 -7.77 -16.35 -2.10
CA VAL A 501 -8.27 -17.00 -0.87
C VAL A 501 -8.54 -18.48 -1.08
N SER A 502 -8.41 -19.27 -0.03
CA SER A 502 -8.61 -20.73 -0.03
C SER A 502 -10.07 -21.17 -0.06
N GLY A 503 -11.02 -20.26 0.17
CA GLY A 503 -12.45 -20.54 0.18
C GLY A 503 -13.20 -19.76 1.28
N PRO A 504 -14.48 -20.08 1.54
CA PRO A 504 -15.34 -19.33 2.46
C PRO A 504 -14.89 -19.27 3.93
N ASN A 505 -13.96 -20.13 4.34
CA ASN A 505 -13.41 -20.13 5.70
C ASN A 505 -12.10 -19.33 5.80
N ASP A 506 -11.59 -18.81 4.68
CA ASP A 506 -10.39 -17.97 4.67
C ASP A 506 -10.67 -16.64 5.36
N THR A 507 -9.77 -16.25 6.26
CA THR A 507 -9.89 -15.03 7.07
C THR A 507 -8.86 -13.96 6.72
N ASN A 508 -7.96 -14.19 5.76
CA ASN A 508 -6.81 -13.30 5.50
C ASN A 508 -7.19 -11.88 5.05
N PHE A 509 -8.40 -11.70 4.53
CA PHE A 509 -8.93 -10.38 4.12
C PHE A 509 -9.97 -9.80 5.09
N ARG A 510 -10.19 -10.41 6.26
CA ARG A 510 -11.25 -9.98 7.20
C ARG A 510 -10.71 -8.98 8.23
N GLY A 511 -11.60 -8.14 8.75
CA GLY A 511 -11.30 -7.20 9.85
C GLY A 511 -10.59 -5.93 9.40
N TRP A 512 -9.50 -6.05 8.63
CA TRP A 512 -8.74 -4.89 8.17
C TRP A 512 -9.26 -4.28 6.88
N THR A 513 -10.15 -4.97 6.17
CA THR A 513 -10.87 -4.43 5.02
C THR A 513 -12.22 -3.84 5.46
N CYS A 514 -12.88 -3.12 4.55
CA CYS A 514 -14.27 -2.73 4.62
C CYS A 514 -15.07 -3.40 3.49
N ASN A 515 -16.34 -3.67 3.76
CA ASN A 515 -17.30 -4.28 2.85
C ASN A 515 -17.97 -3.23 1.96
N SER A 516 -18.20 -3.59 0.71
CA SER A 516 -18.97 -2.82 -0.26
C SER A 516 -19.86 -3.74 -1.09
N ASN A 517 -20.63 -3.16 -2.03
CA ASN A 517 -21.35 -3.93 -3.04
C ASN A 517 -20.45 -4.62 -4.07
N ARG A 518 -19.12 -4.39 -4.05
CA ARG A 518 -18.14 -5.07 -4.93
C ARG A 518 -17.54 -6.31 -4.27
N ALA A 519 -17.26 -6.23 -2.98
CA ALA A 519 -16.72 -7.35 -2.20
C ALA A 519 -17.19 -7.29 -0.74
N ASN A 520 -17.58 -8.45 -0.21
CA ASN A 520 -17.99 -8.63 1.18
C ASN A 520 -17.01 -9.57 1.89
N PHE A 521 -16.13 -9.00 2.70
CA PHE A 521 -15.10 -9.66 3.48
C PHE A 521 -15.60 -10.17 4.84
N GLY A 522 -16.91 -10.29 5.02
CA GLY A 522 -17.52 -10.89 6.20
C GLY A 522 -17.81 -9.90 7.33
N THR A 523 -18.38 -10.42 8.40
CA THR A 523 -19.04 -9.61 9.45
C THR A 523 -18.08 -8.89 10.40
N THR A 524 -16.78 -9.23 10.37
CA THR A 524 -15.76 -8.52 11.15
C THR A 524 -15.22 -7.29 10.43
N SER A 525 -15.42 -7.21 9.10
CA SER A 525 -15.16 -6.01 8.31
C SER A 525 -16.36 -5.05 8.40
N GLY A 526 -16.12 -3.77 8.68
CA GLY A 526 -17.16 -2.74 8.66
C GLY A 526 -17.62 -2.40 7.23
N ALA A 527 -18.69 -1.64 7.04
CA ALA A 527 -19.06 -1.13 5.71
C ALA A 527 -18.13 0.02 5.29
N CYS A 528 -17.70 0.08 4.03
CA CYS A 528 -16.90 1.21 3.51
C CYS A 528 -17.67 2.52 3.57
N THR A 529 -18.99 2.47 3.42
CA THR A 529 -19.91 3.61 3.55
C THR A 529 -20.20 3.98 5.01
N GLY A 530 -19.87 3.10 5.95
CA GLY A 530 -20.00 3.36 7.38
C GLY A 530 -18.98 4.39 7.87
N LEU A 531 -19.31 5.02 9.00
CA LEU A 531 -18.38 5.92 9.68
C LEU A 531 -17.09 5.15 10.05
N PRO A 532 -15.90 5.69 9.75
CA PRO A 532 -14.63 5.04 10.09
C PRO A 532 -14.46 4.95 11.62
N SER A 533 -13.92 3.84 12.16
CA SER A 533 -13.86 3.59 13.61
C SER A 533 -12.62 2.83 14.06
#